data_AF-G0R3U1-F1
#
_entry.id   AF-G0R3U1-F1
#
_cell.length_a   1.000
_cell.length_b   1.000
_cell.length_c   1.000
_cell.angle_alpha   90.00
_cell.angle_beta   90.00
_cell.angle_gamma   90.00
#
_symmetry.space_group_name_H-M   'P 1'
#
loop_
_entity.id
_entity.type
_entity.pdbx_description
1 polymer ?
#
loop_
_entity_poly.entity_id
_entity_poly.type
_entity_poly.pdbx_seq_one_letter_code
_entity_poly.pdbx_strand_id
1 'polypeptide(L)' 'HRRRSLQYYDVSAKSNYQYEKPFLWILRKLVGDPNLVLVEGIALPPPEIIMDQAHIDQMQKELEEVENAQLPDEEDDEFK' A
#
# COMPACT_ATOMS: atom_id res chain seq x y z
N HIS A 1 -7.81 -7.96 -5.33
CA HIS A 1 -6.93 -7.57 -4.21
C HIS A 1 -7.60 -7.81 -2.85
N ARG A 2 -8.72 -7.11 -2.55
CA ARG A 2 -9.50 -7.28 -1.30
C ARG A 2 -10.03 -8.71 -1.06
N ARG A 3 -10.49 -9.42 -2.11
CA ARG A 3 -10.92 -10.85 -2.02
C ARG A 3 -9.84 -11.83 -1.55
N ARG A 4 -8.55 -11.53 -1.78
CA ARG A 4 -7.43 -12.41 -1.38
C ARG A 4 -6.73 -11.94 -0.10
N SER A 5 -7.33 -10.99 0.62
CA SER A 5 -6.76 -10.36 1.82
C SER A 5 -5.32 -9.85 1.63
N LEU A 6 -4.97 -9.47 0.39
CA LEU A 6 -3.72 -8.78 0.10
C LEU A 6 -3.86 -7.32 0.57
N GLN A 7 -2.76 -6.63 0.84
CA GLN A 7 -2.75 -5.20 1.16
C GLN A 7 -2.23 -4.38 -0.02
N TYR A 8 -2.87 -3.24 -0.30
CA TYR A 8 -2.61 -2.41 -1.47
C TYR A 8 -1.96 -1.13 -0.98
N TYR A 9 -0.94 -0.68 -1.70
CA TYR A 9 -0.19 0.52 -1.42
C TYR A 9 0.18 1.18 -2.75
N ASP A 10 -0.07 2.48 -2.86
CA ASP A 10 0.48 3.27 -3.95
C ASP A 10 1.93 3.63 -3.60
N VAL A 11 2.86 3.26 -4.48
CA VAL A 11 4.30 3.43 -4.27
C VAL A 11 4.89 4.19 -5.43
N SER A 12 5.78 5.14 -5.15
CA SER A 12 6.54 5.85 -6.17
C SER A 12 8.03 5.69 -5.93
N ALA A 13 8.70 5.00 -6.84
CA ALA A 13 10.16 4.86 -6.82
C ALA A 13 10.89 6.19 -7.07
N LYS A 14 10.26 7.13 -7.80
CA LYS A 14 10.88 8.43 -8.10
C LYS A 14 10.84 9.39 -6.93
N SER A 15 9.84 9.30 -6.07
CA SER A 15 9.68 10.19 -4.91
C SER A 15 9.95 9.49 -3.57
N ASN A 16 10.27 8.19 -3.60
CA ASN A 16 10.36 7.33 -2.42
C ASN A 16 9.05 7.25 -1.59
N TYR A 17 7.91 7.60 -2.16
CA TYR A 17 6.62 7.58 -1.46
C TYR A 17 6.21 6.14 -1.10
N GLN A 18 5.90 5.92 0.18
CA GLN A 18 5.46 4.64 0.77
C GLN A 18 6.34 3.41 0.45
N TYR A 19 7.63 3.61 0.12
CA TYR A 19 8.53 2.53 -0.30
C TYR A 19 8.61 1.36 0.71
N GLU A 20 8.49 1.65 2.01
CA GLU A 20 8.63 0.68 3.09
C GLU A 20 7.37 -0.16 3.34
N LYS A 21 6.19 0.34 2.96
CA LYS A 21 4.90 -0.24 3.33
C LYS A 21 4.71 -1.68 2.81
N PRO A 22 5.06 -2.00 1.54
CA PRO A 22 4.97 -3.37 1.06
C PRO A 22 5.86 -4.34 1.84
N PHE A 23 7.09 -3.95 2.14
CA PHE A 23 8.03 -4.79 2.89
C PHE A 23 7.57 -5.02 4.32
N LEU A 24 7.12 -3.97 5.00
CA LEU A 24 6.59 -4.06 6.36
C LEU A 24 5.39 -5.00 6.43
N TRP A 25 4.46 -4.91 5.46
CA TRP A 25 3.31 -5.80 5.42
C TRP A 25 3.70 -7.26 5.21
N ILE A 26 4.63 -7.54 4.29
CA ILE A 26 5.16 -8.89 4.07
C ILE A 26 5.82 -9.42 5.35
N LEU A 27 6.67 -8.63 6.00
CA LEU A 27 7.35 -9.02 7.24
C LEU A 27 6.37 -9.33 8.37
N ARG A 28 5.34 -8.50 8.57
CA ARG A 28 4.28 -8.76 9.55
C ARG A 28 3.55 -10.08 9.27
N LYS A 29 3.28 -10.39 8.00
CA LYS A 29 2.63 -11.65 7.61
C LYS A 29 3.53 -12.86 7.78
N LEU A 30 4.82 -12.75 7.47
CA LEU A 30 5.78 -13.85 7.58
C LEU A 30 6.17 -14.14 9.04
N VAL A 31 6.34 -13.11 9.87
CA VAL A 31 6.71 -13.25 11.28
C VAL A 31 5.49 -13.55 12.15
N GLY A 32 4.29 -13.11 11.73
CA GLY A 32 3.06 -13.26 12.50
C GLY A 32 2.89 -12.22 13.62
N ASP A 33 3.73 -11.19 13.65
CA ASP A 33 3.63 -10.08 14.61
C ASP A 33 3.02 -8.84 13.95
N PRO A 34 1.79 -8.43 14.32
CA PRO A 34 1.16 -7.22 13.79
C PRO A 34 1.83 -5.92 14.26
N ASN A 35 2.60 -5.96 15.36
CA ASN A 35 3.27 -4.80 15.96
C ASN A 35 4.70 -4.61 15.45
N LEU A 36 5.18 -5.47 14.54
CA LEU A 36 6.50 -5.34 13.93
C LEU A 36 6.62 -3.96 13.25
N VAL A 37 7.75 -3.30 13.49
CA VAL A 37 8.13 -2.01 12.89
C VAL A 37 9.58 -2.07 12.39
N LEU A 38 9.90 -1.31 11.35
CA LEU A 38 11.27 -1.11 10.91
C LEU A 38 11.88 0.02 11.75
N VAL A 39 13.00 -0.25 12.42
CA VAL A 39 13.65 0.71 13.33
C VAL A 39 14.61 1.65 12.61
N GLU A 40 15.16 1.20 11.49
CA GLU A 40 16.10 1.97 10.68
C GLU A 40 15.69 1.89 9.21
N GLY A 41 15.76 3.04 8.53
CA GLY A 41 15.54 3.13 7.09
C GLY A 41 16.82 2.81 6.32
N ILE A 42 16.66 2.43 5.06
CA ILE A 42 17.79 2.27 4.14
C ILE A 42 18.22 3.68 3.69
N ALA A 43 19.52 3.87 3.44
CA ALA A 43 20.02 5.08 2.80
C ALA A 43 19.51 5.14 1.35
N LEU A 44 18.36 5.78 1.14
CA LEU A 44 17.76 5.97 -0.18
C LEU A 44 18.47 7.10 -0.94
N PRO A 45 18.56 7.00 -2.28
CA PRO A 45 18.93 8.15 -3.08
C PRO A 45 17.92 9.29 -2.86
N PRO A 46 18.34 10.56 -2.99
CA PRO A 46 17.42 11.68 -2.97
C PRO A 46 16.28 11.46 -3.99
N PRO A 47 15.04 11.87 -3.67
CA PRO A 47 13.93 11.71 -4.59
C PRO A 47 14.18 12.52 -5.87
N GLU A 48 13.94 11.91 -7.02
CA GLU A 48 13.99 12.57 -8.33
C GLU A 48 12.86 13.58 -8.50
N ILE A 49 11.71 13.32 -7.87
CA ILE A 49 10.54 14.19 -7.89
C ILE A 49 9.93 14.35 -6.50
N ILE A 50 9.42 15.54 -6.20
CA ILE A 50 8.63 15.80 -5.01
C ILE A 50 7.17 15.64 -5.41
N MET A 51 6.42 14.81 -4.66
CA MET A 51 4.98 14.68 -4.88
C MET A 51 4.26 15.88 -4.26
N ASP A 52 3.27 16.40 -4.99
CA ASP A 52 2.41 17.45 -4.46
C ASP A 52 1.51 16.89 -3.34
N GLN A 53 1.35 17.66 -2.27
CA GLN A 53 0.60 17.24 -1.10
C GLN A 53 -0.89 17.04 -1.45
N ALA A 54 -1.45 17.92 -2.28
CA ALA A 54 -2.85 17.78 -2.71
C ALA A 54 -3.10 16.47 -3.47
N HIS A 55 -2.13 16.01 -4.25
CA HIS A 55 -2.20 14.73 -4.95
C HIS A 55 -2.06 13.54 -3.98
N ILE A 56 -1.18 13.64 -2.99
CA ILE A 56 -1.07 12.61 -1.92
C ILE A 56 -2.40 12.47 -1.18
N ASP A 57 -3.01 13.58 -0.78
CA ASP A 57 -4.26 13.61 -0.03
C ASP A 57 -5.41 13.03 -0.86
N GLN A 58 -5.44 13.33 -2.17
CA GLN A 58 -6.42 12.75 -3.08
C GLN A 58 -6.28 11.22 -3.16
N MET A 59 -5.06 10.70 -3.38
CA MET A 59 -4.85 9.24 -3.44
C MET A 59 -5.22 8.56 -2.12
N GLN A 60 -4.89 9.18 -0.98
CA GLN A 60 -5.26 8.64 0.34
C GLN A 60 -6.77 8.58 0.52
N LYS A 61 -7.48 9.63 0.11
CA LYS A 61 -8.94 9.67 0.15
C LYS A 61 -9.56 8.60 -0.75
N GLU A 62 -9.06 8.46 -1.98
CA GLU A 62 -9.52 7.42 -2.90
C GLU A 62 -9.29 6.01 -2.32
N LEU A 63 -8.16 5.77 -1.67
CA LEU A 63 -7.87 4.52 -0.98
C LEU A 63 -8.87 4.23 0.15
N GLU A 64 -9.16 5.23 0.99
CA GLU A 64 -10.13 5.11 2.09
C GLU A 64 -11.55 4.85 1.57
N GLU A 65 -11.95 5.51 0.49
CA GLU A 65 -13.24 5.27 -0.16
C GLU A 65 -13.31 3.84 -0.71
N VAL A 66 -12.26 3.36 -1.37
CA VAL A 66 -12.17 1.98 -1.87
C VAL A 66 -12.16 0.96 -0.74
N GLU A 67 -11.54 1.26 0.40
CA GLU A 67 -11.55 0.40 1.60
C GLU A 67 -12.92 0.38 2.29
N ASN A 68 -13.67 1.47 2.26
CA ASN A 68 -15.01 1.52 2.86
C ASN A 68 -16.13 1.08 1.90
N ALA A 69 -15.86 1.03 0.60
CA ALA A 69 -16.81 0.53 -0.39
C ALA A 69 -17.16 -0.95 -0.11
N GLN A 70 -18.45 -1.27 -0.19
CA GLN A 70 -18.92 -2.65 -0.13
C GLN A 70 -18.43 -3.39 -1.38
N LEU A 71 -17.88 -4.58 -1.19
CA LEU A 71 -17.51 -5.41 -2.33
C LEU A 71 -18.80 -5.85 -3.04
N PRO A 72 -18.92 -5.68 -4.36
CA PRO A 72 -20.05 -6.22 -5.09
C PRO A 72 -20.05 -7.75 -4.96
N ASP A 73 -21.22 -8.30 -4.62
CA ASP A 73 -21.51 -9.73 -4.66
C ASP A 73 -21.73 -10.14 -6.13
N GLU A 74 -20.66 -10.19 -6.93
CA GLU A 74 -20.74 -10.77 -8.28
C GLU A 74 -20.00 -12.11 -8.32
N GLU A 75 -20.74 -13.12 -8.75
CA GLU A 75 -20.48 -14.57 -8.79
C GLU A 75 -19.51 -15.01 -9.90
N ASP A 76 -18.66 -14.15 -10.46
CA ASP A 76 -17.81 -14.53 -11.60
C ASP A 76 -16.36 -14.80 -11.19
N ASP A 77 -16.14 -15.94 -10.54
CA ASP A 77 -14.89 -16.70 -10.69
C ASP A 77 -14.86 -17.32 -12.11
N GLU A 78 -14.73 -16.48 -13.15
CA GLU A 78 -14.40 -16.95 -14.52
C GLU A 78 -13.03 -16.42 -14.96
N PHE A 79 -11.99 -16.98 -14.35
CA PHE A 79 -10.73 -17.21 -15.05
C PHE A 79 -10.53 -18.73 -15.13
N LYS A 80 -11.13 -19.34 -16.15
CA LYS A 80 -10.64 -20.62 -16.71
C LYS A 80 -9.36 -20.37 -17.48
#